data_AF-A0A3P5ZAW4-F1
#
_entry.id   AF-A0A3P5ZAW4-F1
#
_cell.length_a   1.000
_cell.length_b   1.000
_cell.length_c   1.000
_cell.angle_alpha   90.00
_cell.angle_beta   90.00
_cell.angle_gamma   90.00
#
_symmetry.space_group_name_H-M   'P 1'
#
loop_
_entity.id
_entity.type
_entity.pdbx_description
1 polymer ?
#
loop_
_entity_poly.entity_id
_entity_poly.type
_entity_poly.pdbx_seq_one_letter_code
_entity_poly.pdbx_strand_id
1 'polypeptide(L)'
;VCINGVLYYTAISDSVQMLIFFDFRSEKYSFVKPPPERNLKMEKLINFQGKLASVRSRIFDSEESLSLEILILKDPKKHEWAIRIFNLPPMWKDGAAGKYLDVVGVTATNELVLSPRFPSYLYYYNFVSEDISRVDIQGIGAFEKEPRAHVILNHVEDAKIMELF
;
A
#
# COMPACT_ATOMS: atom_id res chain seq x y z
N VAL A 1 3.61 8.24 -2.73
CA VAL A 1 2.46 7.98 -3.65
C VAL A 1 2.18 9.25 -4.43
N CYS A 2 1.95 9.17 -5.74
CA CYS A 2 1.51 10.32 -6.52
C CYS A 2 0.02 10.18 -6.84
N ILE A 3 -0.78 11.21 -6.58
CA ILE A 3 -2.21 11.25 -6.89
C ILE A 3 -2.50 12.62 -7.51
N ASN A 4 -3.04 12.62 -8.73
CA ASN A 4 -3.46 13.85 -9.44
C ASN A 4 -2.38 14.94 -9.51
N GLY A 5 -1.11 14.57 -9.73
CA GLY A 5 0.00 15.52 -9.83
C GLY A 5 0.50 16.06 -8.47
N VAL A 6 0.09 15.44 -7.36
CA VAL A 6 0.61 15.72 -6.03
C VAL A 6 1.35 14.51 -5.50
N LEU A 7 2.62 14.70 -5.13
CA LEU A 7 3.46 13.68 -4.49
C LEU A 7 3.25 13.71 -2.97
N TYR A 8 2.82 12.59 -2.41
CA TYR A 8 2.65 12.36 -0.99
C TYR A 8 3.74 11.45 -0.44
N TYR A 9 4.37 11.85 0.65
CA TYR A 9 5.36 11.05 1.38
C TYR A 9 5.38 11.40 2.86
N THR A 10 5.84 10.48 3.69
CA THR A 10 6.02 10.73 5.13
C THR A 10 7.45 11.12 5.44
N ALA A 11 7.65 12.07 6.34
CA ALA A 11 8.94 12.38 6.96
C ALA A 11 8.85 12.21 8.48
N ILE A 12 9.97 11.97 9.14
CA ILE A 12 10.07 11.88 10.59
C ILE A 12 11.09 12.92 11.05
N SER A 13 10.69 13.79 11.99
CA SER A 13 11.56 14.76 12.66
C SER A 13 11.22 14.75 14.14
N ASP A 14 12.24 14.69 15.02
CA ASP A 14 12.05 14.69 16.49
C ASP A 14 11.01 13.68 16.98
N SER A 15 11.02 12.47 16.40
CA SER A 15 10.04 11.40 16.66
C SER A 15 8.58 11.70 16.25
N VAL A 16 8.32 12.87 15.65
CA VAL A 16 7.04 13.24 15.09
C VAL A 16 7.03 12.88 13.61
N GLN A 17 6.09 12.03 13.22
CA GLN A 17 5.84 11.77 11.82
C GLN A 17 4.98 12.88 11.22
N MET A 18 5.32 13.32 10.01
CA MET A 18 4.55 14.29 9.24
C MET A 18 4.22 13.72 7.86
N LEU A 19 3.01 14.01 7.37
CA LEU A 19 2.65 13.78 5.97
C LEU A 19 2.99 15.05 5.19
N ILE A 20 3.82 14.91 4.15
CA ILE A 20 4.17 15.99 3.24
C ILE A 20 3.52 15.73 1.89
N PHE A 21 3.00 16.79 1.27
CA PHE A 21 2.55 16.78 -0.11
C PHE A 21 3.24 17.88 -0.89
N PHE A 22 3.71 17.53 -2.07
CA PHE A 22 4.36 18.41 -3.03
C PHE A 22 3.54 18.45 -4.31
N ASP A 23 2.98 19.62 -4.64
CA ASP A 23 2.24 19.83 -5.88
C ASP A 23 3.22 20.15 -7.01
N PHE A 24 3.31 19.27 -8.01
CA PHE A 24 4.23 19.45 -9.14
C PHE A 24 3.89 20.66 -10.01
N ARG A 25 2.62 21.09 -10.06
CA ARG A 25 2.21 22.22 -10.89
C ARG A 25 2.59 23.57 -10.27
N SER A 26 2.43 23.68 -8.95
CA SER A 26 2.73 24.91 -8.22
C SER A 26 4.11 24.92 -7.56
N GLU A 27 4.80 23.77 -7.56
CA GLU A 27 6.09 23.53 -6.91
C GLU A 27 6.09 23.88 -5.40
N LYS A 28 4.93 23.73 -4.76
CA LYS A 28 4.73 24.06 -3.35
C LYS A 28 4.55 22.81 -2.51
N TYR A 29 5.16 22.83 -1.33
CA TYR A 29 4.94 21.83 -0.31
C TYR A 29 3.89 22.31 0.69
N SER A 30 3.21 21.36 1.32
CA SER A 30 2.37 21.56 2.49
C SER A 30 2.39 20.28 3.32
N PHE A 31 1.93 20.36 4.56
CA PHE A 31 2.01 19.24 5.50
C PHE A 31 0.72 19.06 6.27
N VAL A 32 0.43 17.82 6.64
CA VAL A 32 -0.65 17.43 7.54
C VAL A 32 -0.06 16.71 8.74
N LYS A 33 -0.59 17.05 9.91
CA LYS A 33 -0.27 16.34 11.14
C LYS A 33 -0.87 14.93 11.09
N PRO A 34 -0.20 13.94 11.70
CA PRO A 34 -0.75 12.60 11.81
C PRO A 34 -2.10 12.65 12.55
N PRO A 35 -2.97 11.65 12.33
CA PRO A 35 -4.23 11.57 13.05
C PRO A 35 -3.96 11.63 14.57
N PRO A 36 -4.69 12.49 15.31
CA PRO A 36 -4.45 12.67 16.75
C PRO A 36 -4.86 11.42 17.56
N GLU A 37 -5.72 10.58 16.99
CA GLU A 37 -6.27 9.41 17.66
C GLU A 37 -5.30 8.22 17.58
N ARG A 38 -5.20 7.49 18.71
CA ARG A 38 -4.57 6.15 18.84
C ARG A 38 -3.05 6.04 18.66
N ASN A 39 -2.26 7.12 18.71
CA ASN A 39 -0.81 7.07 18.40
C ASN A 39 -0.53 6.36 17.05
N LEU A 40 -1.49 6.45 16.11
CA LEU A 40 -1.41 5.71 14.86
C LEU A 40 -0.32 6.34 13.98
N LYS A 41 0.74 5.57 13.77
CA LYS A 41 1.77 5.90 12.80
C LYS A 41 1.22 5.63 11.40
N MET A 42 1.34 6.61 10.50
CA MET A 42 1.14 6.38 9.08
C MET A 42 2.24 5.44 8.62
N GLU A 43 1.88 4.30 8.02
CA GLU A 43 2.85 3.34 7.54
C GLU A 43 2.92 3.40 6.01
N LYS A 44 2.33 2.43 5.32
CA LYS A 44 2.30 2.43 3.87
C LYS A 44 1.28 3.45 3.40
N LEU A 45 1.71 4.43 2.61
CA LEU A 45 0.80 5.30 1.88
C LEU A 45 0.30 4.58 0.62
N ILE A 46 -1.00 4.71 0.34
CA ILE A 46 -1.66 4.13 -0.83
C ILE A 46 -2.60 5.16 -1.49
N ASN A 47 -2.88 4.95 -2.78
CA ASN A 47 -3.97 5.64 -3.48
C ASN A 47 -5.24 4.80 -3.32
N PHE A 48 -6.16 5.23 -2.47
CA PHE A 48 -7.45 4.58 -2.25
C PHE A 48 -8.53 5.37 -2.97
N GLN A 49 -8.95 4.90 -4.16
CA GLN A 49 -10.03 5.52 -4.94
C GLN A 49 -9.80 7.03 -5.21
N GLY A 50 -8.56 7.41 -5.55
CA GLY A 50 -8.19 8.80 -5.81
C GLY A 50 -7.97 9.64 -4.54
N LYS A 51 -8.05 9.03 -3.35
CA LYS A 51 -7.76 9.68 -2.07
C LYS A 51 -6.50 9.10 -1.47
N LEU A 52 -5.74 9.95 -0.78
CA LEU A 52 -4.62 9.46 0.01
C LEU A 52 -5.16 8.67 1.20
N ALA A 53 -4.61 7.47 1.38
CA ALA A 53 -4.80 6.72 2.60
C ALA A 53 -3.49 6.14 3.13
N SER A 54 -3.48 5.79 4.40
CA SER A 54 -2.43 5.02 5.05
C SER A 54 -3.00 3.69 5.53
N VAL A 55 -2.20 2.64 5.37
CA VAL A 55 -2.50 1.29 5.82
C VAL A 55 -1.26 0.74 6.49
N ARG A 56 -1.44 -0.19 7.42
CA ARG A 56 -0.34 -0.90 8.07
C ARG A 56 0.60 -1.51 7.01
N SER A 57 1.91 -1.32 7.14
CA SER A 57 2.90 -1.80 6.15
C SER A 57 2.96 -3.31 6.09
N ARG A 58 2.82 -3.94 7.27
CA ARG A 58 2.71 -5.37 7.46
C ARG A 58 1.38 -5.66 8.08
N ILE A 59 0.65 -6.59 7.49
CA ILE A 59 -0.59 -7.08 8.09
C ILE A 59 -0.29 -8.46 8.68
N PHE A 60 -1.01 -8.82 9.75
CA PHE A 60 -1.00 -10.14 10.42
C PHE A 60 0.23 -10.40 11.29
N ASP A 61 0.30 -9.72 12.44
CA ASP A 61 1.20 -10.11 13.54
C ASP A 61 0.70 -11.36 14.30
N SER A 62 -0.56 -11.77 14.06
CA SER A 62 -1.20 -12.93 14.68
C SER A 62 -2.27 -13.55 13.77
N GLU A 63 -2.57 -14.84 13.98
CA GLU A 63 -3.62 -15.60 13.26
C GLU A 63 -5.05 -15.06 13.48
N GLU A 64 -5.21 -14.14 14.44
CA GLU A 64 -6.48 -13.51 14.81
C GLU A 64 -6.75 -12.19 14.08
N SER A 65 -5.79 -11.68 13.31
CA SER A 65 -5.96 -10.44 12.55
C SER A 65 -6.97 -10.66 11.42
N LEU A 66 -8.24 -10.34 11.68
CA LEU A 66 -9.39 -10.57 10.79
C LEU A 66 -9.79 -9.35 9.96
N SER A 67 -9.08 -8.24 10.12
CA SER A 67 -9.45 -6.99 9.48
C SER A 67 -8.26 -6.14 9.06
N LEU A 68 -8.52 -5.27 8.11
CA LEU A 68 -7.62 -4.27 7.59
C LEU A 68 -8.14 -2.88 7.96
N GLU A 69 -7.39 -2.16 8.78
CA GLU A 69 -7.67 -0.75 9.08
C GLU A 69 -6.98 0.16 8.05
N ILE A 70 -7.74 1.07 7.46
CA ILE A 70 -7.27 2.08 6.52
C ILE A 70 -7.62 3.48 7.04
N LEU A 71 -6.60 4.34 7.12
CA LEU A 71 -6.70 5.74 7.48
C LEU A 71 -6.82 6.60 6.22
N ILE A 72 -7.98 7.16 5.95
CA ILE A 72 -8.26 7.95 4.74
C ILE A 72 -8.17 9.44 5.09
N LEU A 73 -7.36 10.19 4.35
CA LEU A 73 -7.30 11.64 4.47
C LEU A 73 -8.56 12.26 3.85
N LYS A 74 -9.40 12.90 4.67
CA LYS A 74 -10.66 13.53 4.23
C LYS A 74 -10.45 14.96 3.77
N ASP A 75 -9.76 15.75 4.59
CA ASP A 75 -9.47 17.14 4.30
C ASP A 75 -8.03 17.46 4.75
N PRO A 76 -7.09 17.68 3.80
CA PRO A 76 -5.70 18.02 4.13
C PRO A 76 -5.58 19.40 4.78
N LYS A 77 -6.50 20.35 4.58
CA LYS A 77 -6.43 21.69 5.19
C LYS A 77 -6.89 21.66 6.64
N LYS A 78 -7.88 20.82 6.95
CA LYS A 78 -8.39 20.65 8.32
C LYS A 78 -7.68 19.54 9.11
N HIS A 79 -6.77 18.81 8.46
CA HIS A 79 -6.05 17.67 9.03
C HIS A 79 -7.02 16.56 9.49
N GLU A 80 -8.13 16.37 8.76
CA GLU A 80 -9.18 15.43 9.11
C GLU A 80 -8.92 14.06 8.48
N TRP A 81 -8.99 13.02 9.31
CA TRP A 81 -8.80 11.62 8.94
C TRP A 81 -10.05 10.81 9.25
N ALA A 82 -10.29 9.74 8.50
CA ALA A 82 -11.32 8.76 8.81
C ALA A 82 -10.74 7.35 8.79
N ILE A 83 -11.12 6.54 9.77
CA ILE A 83 -10.79 5.11 9.82
C ILE A 83 -11.88 4.35 9.07
N ARG A 84 -11.46 3.45 8.17
CA ARG A 84 -12.32 2.43 7.58
C ARG A 84 -11.74 1.06 7.88
N ILE A 85 -12.58 0.14 8.30
CA ILE A 85 -12.21 -1.23 8.62
C ILE A 85 -12.82 -2.14 7.54
N PHE A 86 -11.98 -3.00 6.97
CA PHE A 86 -12.36 -4.00 5.99
C PHE A 86 -12.18 -5.37 6.61
N ASN A 87 -13.20 -6.21 6.56
CA ASN A 87 -13.09 -7.58 7.07
C ASN A 87 -12.42 -8.46 6.02
N LEU A 88 -11.60 -9.39 6.48
CA LEU A 88 -10.93 -10.35 5.62
C LEU A 88 -11.71 -11.66 5.64
N PRO A 89 -11.88 -12.31 4.48
CA PRO A 89 -12.69 -13.52 4.40
C PRO A 89 -12.03 -14.67 5.17
N PRO A 90 -12.79 -15.63 5.73
CA PRO A 90 -12.25 -16.72 6.56
C PRO A 90 -11.16 -17.55 5.87
N MET A 91 -11.29 -17.79 4.56
CA MET A 91 -10.32 -18.51 3.73
C MET A 91 -8.92 -17.87 3.70
N TRP A 92 -8.80 -16.62 4.14
CA TRP A 92 -7.53 -15.94 4.33
C TRP A 92 -6.62 -16.64 5.35
N LYS A 93 -7.21 -17.29 6.37
CA LYS A 93 -6.46 -17.98 7.42
C LYS A 93 -5.64 -19.14 6.86
N ASP A 94 -6.21 -19.95 5.97
CA ASP A 94 -5.51 -21.15 5.47
C ASP A 94 -4.34 -20.79 4.55
N GLY A 95 -4.46 -19.70 3.79
CA GLY A 95 -3.45 -19.25 2.84
C GLY A 95 -2.37 -18.33 3.42
N ALA A 96 -2.66 -17.61 4.50
CA ALA A 96 -1.77 -16.61 5.10
C ALA A 96 -1.37 -16.91 6.57
N ALA A 97 -1.88 -17.99 7.18
CA ALA A 97 -1.54 -18.38 8.55
C ALA A 97 -0.03 -18.36 8.79
N GLY A 98 0.38 -17.60 9.81
CA GLY A 98 1.77 -17.49 10.26
C GLY A 98 2.71 -16.69 9.34
N LYS A 99 2.23 -16.06 8.26
CA LYS A 99 3.09 -15.29 7.34
C LYS A 99 2.81 -13.79 7.39
N TYR A 100 3.86 -13.01 7.62
CA TYR A 100 3.84 -11.55 7.43
C TYR A 100 3.64 -11.23 5.95
N LEU A 101 2.61 -10.43 5.66
CA LEU A 101 2.35 -9.91 4.32
C LEU A 101 2.59 -8.41 4.28
N ASP A 102 3.45 -7.99 3.35
CA ASP A 102 3.75 -6.59 3.08
C ASP A 102 2.72 -6.01 2.12
N VAL A 103 2.27 -4.78 2.41
CA VAL A 103 1.47 -4.00 1.48
C VAL A 103 2.36 -3.48 0.35
N VAL A 104 2.12 -3.98 -0.85
CA VAL A 104 2.80 -3.53 -2.05
C VAL A 104 2.25 -2.17 -2.48
N GLY A 105 0.92 -2.05 -2.57
CA GLY A 105 0.22 -0.84 -2.98
C GLY A 105 -1.19 -1.15 -3.49
N VAL A 106 -1.73 -0.27 -4.31
CA VAL A 106 -3.07 -0.42 -4.91
C VAL A 106 -2.96 -0.37 -6.42
N THR A 107 -3.65 -1.28 -7.11
CA THR A 107 -3.72 -1.35 -8.58
C THR A 107 -4.58 -0.23 -9.17
N ALA A 108 -4.55 -0.04 -10.48
CA ALA A 108 -5.46 0.86 -11.19
C ALA A 108 -6.94 0.48 -11.03
N THR A 109 -7.24 -0.80 -10.77
CA THR A 109 -8.58 -1.34 -10.51
C THR A 109 -9.04 -1.18 -9.05
N ASN A 110 -8.28 -0.46 -8.22
CA ASN A 110 -8.53 -0.28 -6.78
C ASN A 110 -8.47 -1.58 -5.96
N GLU A 111 -7.56 -2.49 -6.32
CA GLU A 111 -7.29 -3.69 -5.52
C GLU A 111 -6.01 -3.49 -4.72
N LEU A 112 -6.06 -3.82 -3.44
CA LEU A 112 -4.88 -3.83 -2.58
C LEU A 112 -4.04 -5.07 -2.88
N VAL A 113 -2.76 -4.86 -3.17
CA VAL A 113 -1.82 -5.95 -3.44
C VAL A 113 -0.98 -6.20 -2.21
N LEU A 114 -0.98 -7.45 -1.76
CA LEU A 114 -0.20 -7.95 -0.64
C LEU A 114 0.79 -9.00 -1.12
N SER A 115 1.99 -8.98 -0.55
CA SER A 115 3.07 -9.92 -0.91
C SER A 115 3.69 -10.51 0.35
N PRO A 116 3.99 -11.81 0.38
CA PRO A 116 4.92 -12.33 1.39
C PRO A 116 6.31 -11.73 1.13
N ARG A 117 7.16 -11.77 2.16
CA ARG A 117 8.55 -11.30 2.09
C ARG A 117 9.35 -11.91 0.92
N PHE A 118 9.04 -13.17 0.63
CA PHE A 118 9.61 -13.91 -0.50
C PHE A 118 8.46 -14.23 -1.47
N PRO A 119 8.24 -13.37 -2.46
CA PRO A 119 7.04 -13.41 -3.29
C PRO A 119 7.02 -14.69 -4.12
N SER A 120 6.23 -15.66 -3.68
CA SER A 120 5.81 -16.82 -4.47
C SER A 120 4.39 -16.78 -4.98
N TYR A 121 3.65 -15.81 -4.47
CA TYR A 121 2.30 -15.48 -4.84
C TYR A 121 2.03 -14.05 -4.42
N LEU A 122 0.97 -13.47 -4.98
CA LEU A 122 0.40 -12.20 -4.56
C LEU A 122 -1.04 -12.43 -4.15
N TYR A 123 -1.49 -11.65 -3.19
CA TYR A 123 -2.91 -11.53 -2.88
C TYR A 123 -3.44 -10.19 -3.38
N TYR A 124 -4.64 -10.23 -3.95
CA TYR A 124 -5.40 -9.07 -4.40
C TYR A 124 -6.68 -8.99 -3.61
N TYR A 125 -6.81 -7.96 -2.78
CA TYR A 125 -8.03 -7.66 -2.04
C TYR A 125 -8.82 -6.57 -2.75
N ASN A 126 -10.07 -6.85 -3.09
CA ASN A 126 -10.94 -5.87 -3.72
C ASN A 126 -11.73 -5.10 -2.65
N PHE A 127 -11.56 -3.78 -2.59
CA PHE A 127 -12.24 -2.95 -1.59
C PHE A 127 -13.76 -2.80 -1.80
N VAL A 128 -14.30 -3.23 -2.95
CA VAL A 128 -15.72 -3.13 -3.30
C VAL A 128 -16.44 -4.44 -2.98
N SER A 129 -15.95 -5.56 -3.50
CA SER A 129 -16.50 -6.89 -3.22
C SER A 129 -16.07 -7.45 -1.86
N GLU A 130 -15.04 -6.86 -1.24
CA GLU A 130 -14.44 -7.33 0.01
C GLU A 130 -13.95 -8.79 -0.08
N ASP A 131 -13.64 -9.24 -1.29
CA ASP A 131 -13.10 -10.56 -1.58
C ASP A 131 -11.59 -10.49 -1.82
N ILE A 132 -10.99 -11.67 -1.79
CA ILE A 132 -9.56 -11.84 -1.98
C ILE A 132 -9.26 -12.95 -2.96
N SER A 133 -8.30 -12.71 -3.84
CA SER A 133 -7.78 -13.70 -4.76
C SER A 133 -6.27 -13.86 -4.59
N ARG A 134 -5.77 -15.04 -4.94
CA ARG A 134 -4.35 -15.38 -4.93
C ARG A 134 -3.88 -15.64 -6.35
N VAL A 135 -2.72 -15.10 -6.69
CA VAL A 135 -2.04 -15.36 -7.96
C VAL A 135 -0.65 -15.90 -7.65
N ASP A 136 -0.35 -17.12 -8.09
CA ASP A 136 0.98 -17.71 -7.94
C ASP A 136 1.95 -17.11 -8.96
N ILE A 137 3.15 -16.76 -8.49
CA ILE A 137 4.23 -16.25 -9.34
C ILE A 137 5.00 -17.45 -9.88
N GLN A 138 5.06 -17.58 -11.20
CA GLN A 138 5.78 -18.65 -11.87
C GLN A 138 7.27 -18.28 -12.07
N GLY A 139 8.13 -19.28 -12.27
CA GLY A 139 9.54 -19.08 -12.67
C GLY A 139 10.52 -18.75 -11.55
N ILE A 140 10.05 -18.65 -10.31
CA ILE A 140 10.86 -18.37 -9.11
C ILE A 140 11.32 -19.63 -8.35
N GLY A 141 10.81 -20.81 -8.70
CA GLY A 141 11.17 -22.07 -8.04
C GLY A 141 12.61 -22.53 -8.32
N ALA A 142 13.29 -21.92 -9.30
CA ALA A 142 14.66 -22.24 -9.67
C ALA A 142 15.71 -21.58 -8.74
N PHE A 143 15.31 -20.66 -7.87
CA PHE A 143 16.23 -20.01 -6.94
C PHE A 143 16.49 -20.94 -5.74
N GLU A 144 17.74 -21.38 -5.56
CA GLU A 144 18.16 -22.27 -4.45
C GLU A 144 17.97 -21.66 -3.05
N LYS A 145 17.81 -20.33 -2.97
CA LYS A 145 17.54 -19.58 -1.75
C LYS A 145 16.33 -18.70 -1.97
N GLU A 146 15.59 -18.42 -0.91
CA GLU A 146 14.45 -17.48 -0.95
C GLU A 146 14.92 -16.10 -1.49
N PRO A 147 14.58 -15.76 -2.75
CA PRO A 147 15.13 -14.57 -3.38
C PRO A 147 14.46 -13.35 -2.77
N ARG A 148 15.25 -12.37 -2.33
CA ARG A 148 14.71 -11.05 -1.99
C ARG A 148 14.27 -10.41 -3.30
N ALA A 149 12.96 -10.29 -3.50
CA ALA A 149 12.39 -9.61 -4.65
C ALA A 149 11.45 -8.49 -4.18
N HIS A 150 11.42 -7.41 -4.96
CA HIS A 150 10.54 -6.27 -4.72
C HIS A 150 9.46 -6.24 -5.79
N VAL A 151 8.21 -6.26 -5.36
CA VAL A 151 7.07 -6.13 -6.27
C VAL A 151 6.84 -4.65 -6.52
N ILE A 152 6.84 -4.25 -7.78
CA ILE A 152 6.58 -2.87 -8.20
C ILE A 152 5.30 -2.89 -9.03
N LEU A 153 4.30 -2.11 -8.58
CA LEU A 153 3.03 -1.97 -9.30
C LEU A 153 3.13 -0.90 -10.36
N ASN A 154 2.34 -1.06 -11.42
CA ASN A 154 2.16 -0.07 -12.48
C ASN A 154 3.47 0.37 -13.14
N HIS A 155 4.47 -0.53 -13.20
CA HIS A 155 5.63 -0.31 -14.05
C HIS A 155 5.17 -0.29 -15.50
N VAL A 156 5.38 0.83 -16.17
CA VAL A 156 5.24 0.95 -17.62
C VAL A 156 6.65 0.88 -18.17
N GLU A 157 6.95 -0.13 -18.98
CA GLU A 157 8.22 -0.19 -19.70
C GLU A 157 8.27 0.97 -20.70
N ASP A 158 9.35 1.74 -20.69
CA ASP A 158 9.64 2.72 -21.74
C ASP A 158 9.97 1.96 -23.04
N ALA A 159 8.94 1.62 -23.81
CA ALA A 159 9.10 0.99 -25.11
C ALA A 159 9.49 2.01 -26.19
N LYS A 160 10.62 2.72 -26.05
CA LYS A 160 11.24 3.50 -27.15
C LYS A 160 12.77 3.62 -27.01
N ILE A 161 13.49 2.71 -27.66
CA ILE A 161 14.66 3.05 -28.49
C ILE A 161 14.53 2.24 -29.78
N MET A 162 13.79 2.76 -30.77
CA MET A 162 14.10 2.43 -32.15
C MET A 162 15.05 3.53 -32.62
N GLU A 163 16.35 3.29 -32.47
CA GLU A 163 17.33 3.98 -33.30
C GLU A 163 17.13 3.50 -34.74
N LEU A 164 16.53 4.36 -35.55
CA LEU A 164 16.66 4.28 -37.00
C LEU A 164 17.81 5.23 -37.37
N PHE A 165 18.98 4.67 -37.63
CA PHE A 165 19.99 5.28 -38.49
C PHE A 165 20.22 4.35 -39.69
#